data_AF-A0A4Q5PWU6-F1
#
_entry.id   AF-A0A4Q5PWU6-F1
#
_cell.length_a   1.000
_cell.length_b   1.000
_cell.length_c   1.000
_cell.angle_alpha   90.00
_cell.angle_beta   90.00
_cell.angle_gamma   90.00
#
_symmetry.space_group_name_H-M   'P 1'
#
loop_
_entity.id
_entity.type
_entity.pdbx_description
1 polymer ?
#
loop_
_entity_poly.entity_id
_entity_poly.type
_entity_poly.pdbx_seq_one_letter_code
_entity_poly.pdbx_strand_id
1 'polypeptide(L)'
;MTQENMMILSKHIEEIDYKDKTAFLFGSEESGLSDYALEEADIVVKVPSYGVTQSYNLSVSAALTIYNCIQTLKNSGADFYLNGQELLELKLNWVKRILKRADLLESTFNNSKN
;
A
#
# COMPACT_ATOMS: atom_id res chain seq x y z
N MET A 1 19.44 8.26 -15.41
CA MET A 1 18.47 9.07 -16.18
C MET A 1 18.10 10.26 -15.30
N THR A 2 18.00 11.51 -15.79
CA THR A 2 17.76 12.68 -14.91
C THR A 2 16.31 12.71 -14.38
N GLN A 3 16.07 13.26 -13.19
CA GLN A 3 14.72 13.41 -12.59
C GLN A 3 13.71 14.08 -13.54
N GLU A 4 14.18 15.03 -14.35
CA GLU A 4 13.38 15.76 -15.33
C GLU A 4 12.86 14.85 -16.46
N ASN A 5 13.68 13.90 -16.94
CA ASN A 5 13.29 12.91 -17.94
C ASN A 5 12.29 11.89 -17.38
N MET A 6 12.39 11.57 -16.09
CA MET A 6 11.44 10.71 -15.39
C MET A 6 10.07 11.37 -15.20
N MET A 7 10.04 12.68 -14.95
CA MET A 7 8.79 13.44 -14.81
C MET A 7 7.95 13.41 -16.10
N ILE A 8 8.63 13.43 -17.26
CA ILE A 8 8.00 13.39 -18.59
C ILE A 8 7.41 12.00 -18.91
N LEU A 9 8.00 10.92 -18.37
CA LEU A 9 7.54 9.54 -18.58
C LEU A 9 6.55 9.04 -17.52
N SER A 10 6.25 9.86 -16.51
CA SER A 10 5.35 9.47 -15.41
C SER A 10 3.90 9.32 -15.87
N LYS A 11 3.26 8.23 -15.43
CA LYS A 11 1.83 8.00 -15.64
C LYS A 11 0.99 8.71 -14.58
N HIS A 12 -0.20 9.17 -14.93
CA HIS A 12 -1.15 9.59 -13.90
C HIS A 12 -1.65 8.37 -13.12
N ILE A 13 -1.93 8.56 -11.83
CA ILE A 13 -2.44 7.49 -10.96
C ILE A 13 -3.72 6.83 -11.49
N GLU A 14 -4.54 7.58 -12.23
CA GLU A 14 -5.78 7.11 -12.86
C GLU A 14 -5.56 6.15 -14.03
N GLU A 15 -4.35 6.11 -14.58
CA GLU A 15 -3.98 5.25 -15.71
C GLU A 15 -3.37 3.91 -15.27
N ILE A 16 -3.25 3.67 -13.97
CA ILE A 16 -2.60 2.48 -13.43
C ILE A 16 -3.58 1.30 -13.44
N ASP A 17 -3.11 0.18 -14.01
CA ASP A 17 -3.78 -1.11 -13.98
C ASP A 17 -3.26 -1.93 -12.80
N TYR A 18 -4.15 -2.30 -11.88
CA TYR A 18 -3.81 -2.99 -10.63
C TYR A 18 -4.04 -4.50 -10.70
N LYS A 19 -3.87 -5.12 -11.88
CA LYS A 19 -4.02 -6.56 -12.07
C LYS A 19 -2.95 -7.38 -11.35
N ASP A 20 -1.74 -6.84 -11.25
CA ASP A 20 -0.60 -7.51 -10.62
C ASP A 20 -0.38 -7.00 -9.19
N LYS A 21 0.34 -7.79 -8.38
CA LYS A 21 0.72 -7.40 -7.02
C LYS A 21 1.51 -6.10 -7.07
N THR A 22 0.93 -5.06 -6.48
CA THR A 22 1.46 -3.69 -6.56
C THR A 22 1.97 -3.24 -5.20
N ALA A 23 3.17 -2.68 -5.15
CA ALA A 23 3.71 -2.00 -3.99
C ALA A 23 3.91 -0.51 -4.33
N PHE A 24 3.42 0.37 -3.46
CA PHE A 24 3.63 1.81 -3.61
C PHE A 24 4.82 2.25 -2.78
N LEU A 25 5.75 2.94 -3.44
CA LEU A 25 6.92 3.54 -2.81
C LEU A 25 6.63 5.03 -2.60
N PHE A 26 6.75 5.49 -1.37
CA PHE A 26 6.59 6.90 -1.02
C PHE A 26 7.90 7.44 -0.47
N GLY A 27 8.30 8.60 -0.98
CA GLY A 27 9.50 9.29 -0.54
C GLY A 27 9.37 9.99 0.80
N SER A 28 10.48 10.53 1.31
CA SER A 28 10.45 11.44 2.46
C SER A 28 9.84 12.79 2.06
N GLU A 29 9.36 13.58 3.04
CA GLU A 29 8.79 14.91 2.77
C GLU A 29 9.80 15.90 2.17
N GLU A 30 11.09 15.76 2.52
CA GLU A 30 12.14 16.70 2.13
C GLU A 30 12.80 16.30 0.80
N SER A 31 13.18 15.02 0.68
CA SER A 31 13.99 14.53 -0.44
C SER A 31 13.21 13.72 -1.47
N GLY A 32 11.95 13.40 -1.21
CA GLY A 32 11.19 12.49 -2.05
C GLY A 32 11.78 11.08 -2.07
N LEU A 33 11.59 10.37 -3.19
CA LEU A 33 12.13 9.03 -3.40
C LEU A 33 13.63 9.08 -3.66
N SER A 34 14.36 8.09 -3.14
CA SER A 34 15.78 7.95 -3.45
C SER A 34 15.98 7.54 -4.91
N ASP A 35 17.13 7.89 -5.49
CA ASP A 35 17.47 7.49 -6.86
C ASP A 35 17.42 5.97 -7.03
N TYR A 36 17.88 5.21 -6.03
CA TYR A 36 17.76 3.75 -6.01
C TYR A 36 16.31 3.27 -6.11
N ALA A 37 15.39 3.85 -5.34
CA ALA A 37 13.99 3.46 -5.39
C ALA A 37 13.33 3.80 -6.73
N LEU A 38 13.78 4.89 -7.38
CA LEU A 38 13.34 5.30 -8.70
C LEU A 38 13.88 4.40 -9.81
N GLU A 39 15.12 3.94 -9.69
CA GLU A 39 15.78 3.04 -10.64
C GLU A 39 15.20 1.62 -10.60
N GLU A 40 14.83 1.13 -9.42
CA GLU A 40 14.25 -0.20 -9.23
C GLU A 40 12.72 -0.25 -9.46
N ALA A 41 12.05 0.89 -9.62
CA ALA A 41 10.60 0.93 -9.80
C ALA A 41 10.20 0.57 -11.24
N ASP A 42 9.22 -0.32 -11.39
CA ASP A 42 8.64 -0.65 -12.70
C ASP A 42 7.90 0.53 -13.33
N ILE A 43 7.22 1.33 -12.50
CA ILE A 43 6.38 2.44 -12.94
C ILE A 43 6.56 3.63 -11.99
N VAL A 44 6.72 4.80 -12.59
CA VAL A 44 6.76 6.09 -11.89
C VAL A 44 5.41 6.77 -12.09
N VAL A 45 4.76 7.10 -10.98
CA VAL A 45 3.38 7.60 -10.97
C VAL A 45 3.30 8.97 -10.33
N LYS A 46 2.44 9.84 -10.88
CA LYS A 46 2.12 11.13 -10.30
C LYS A 46 0.63 11.24 -9.95
N VAL A 47 0.35 11.92 -8.84
CA VAL A 47 -0.99 12.40 -8.53
C VAL A 47 -1.17 13.74 -9.25
N PRO A 48 -2.14 13.88 -10.16
CA PRO A 48 -2.36 15.16 -10.83
C PRO A 48 -2.65 16.26 -9.81
N SER A 49 -1.90 17.36 -9.92
CA SER A 49 -2.10 18.58 -9.14
C SER A 49 -2.38 19.74 -10.09
N TYR A 50 -3.37 20.56 -9.75
CA TYR A 50 -3.75 21.74 -10.53
C TYR A 50 -3.54 22.98 -9.67
N GLY A 51 -2.83 23.98 -10.19
CA GLY A 51 -2.55 25.24 -9.51
C GLY A 51 -1.06 25.47 -9.27
N VAL A 52 -0.74 26.34 -8.30
CA VAL A 52 0.62 26.79 -8.01
C VAL A 52 1.43 25.82 -7.13
N THR A 53 0.76 24.85 -6.52
CA THR A 53 1.40 23.89 -5.62
C THR A 53 2.06 22.78 -6.42
N GLN A 54 3.36 22.58 -6.20
CA GLN A 54 4.16 21.59 -6.93
C GLN A 54 3.93 20.15 -6.44
N SER A 55 3.47 19.96 -5.20
CA SER A 55 3.23 18.63 -4.61
C SER A 55 2.17 18.66 -3.50
N TYR A 56 1.53 17.52 -3.26
CA TYR A 56 0.68 17.33 -2.07
C TYR A 56 1.53 16.92 -0.87
N ASN A 57 1.02 17.15 0.34
CA ASN A 57 1.57 16.53 1.55
C ASN A 57 1.63 15.00 1.38
N LEU A 58 2.65 14.36 1.94
CA LEU A 58 2.88 12.92 1.78
C LEU A 58 1.67 12.07 2.16
N SER A 59 1.00 12.40 3.27
CA SER A 59 -0.19 11.69 3.72
C SER A 59 -1.37 11.84 2.74
N VAL A 60 -1.51 13.02 2.12
CA VAL A 60 -2.53 13.30 1.11
C VAL A 60 -2.24 12.53 -0.18
N SER A 61 -0.97 12.53 -0.62
CA SER A 61 -0.53 11.73 -1.77
C SER A 61 -0.81 10.23 -1.55
N ALA A 62 -0.49 9.71 -0.37
CA ALA A 62 -0.76 8.32 -0.02
C ALA A 62 -2.26 8.01 0.01
N ALA A 63 -3.07 8.88 0.61
CA ALA A 63 -4.52 8.72 0.65
C ALA A 63 -5.15 8.73 -0.75
N LEU A 64 -4.76 9.66 -1.62
CA LEU A 64 -5.26 9.74 -3.00
C LEU A 64 -4.85 8.51 -3.83
N THR A 65 -3.62 8.05 -3.65
CA THR A 65 -3.09 6.84 -4.32
C THR A 65 -3.88 5.60 -3.92
N ILE A 66 -4.04 5.36 -2.61
CA ILE A 66 -4.78 4.20 -2.09
C ILE A 66 -6.26 4.29 -2.48
N TYR A 67 -6.85 5.48 -2.40
CA TYR A 67 -8.23 5.69 -2.81
C TYR A 67 -8.46 5.32 -4.27
N ASN A 68 -7.62 5.83 -5.19
CA ASN A 68 -7.69 5.49 -6.60
C ASN A 68 -7.56 3.97 -6.82
N CYS A 69 -6.55 3.34 -6.21
CA CYS A 69 -6.35 1.89 -6.29
C CYS A 69 -7.60 1.11 -5.87
N ILE A 70 -8.20 1.45 -4.73
CA ILE A 70 -9.44 0.79 -4.26
C ILE A 70 -10.60 1.01 -5.22
N GLN A 71 -10.78 2.22 -5.78
CA GLN A 71 -11.85 2.49 -6.75
C GLN A 71 -11.66 1.66 -8.03
N THR A 72 -10.45 1.63 -8.58
CA THR A 72 -10.15 0.86 -9.79
C THR A 72 -10.35 -0.63 -9.55
N LEU A 73 -9.85 -1.18 -8.44
CA LEU A 73 -10.04 -2.58 -8.08
C LEU A 73 -11.52 -2.94 -7.92
N LYS A 74 -12.31 -2.12 -7.21
CA LYS A 74 -13.77 -2.33 -7.06
C LYS A 74 -14.49 -2.32 -8.41
N ASN A 75 -14.11 -1.42 -9.31
CA ASN A 75 -14.74 -1.30 -10.64
C ASN A 75 -14.29 -2.39 -11.61
N SER A 76 -13.13 -2.99 -11.39
CA SER A 76 -12.61 -4.09 -12.23
C SER A 76 -13.28 -5.43 -11.97
N GLY A 77 -14.01 -5.58 -10.86
CA GLY A 77 -14.57 -6.86 -10.41
C GLY A 77 -13.53 -7.84 -9.87
N ALA A 78 -12.29 -7.39 -9.64
CA ALA A 78 -11.25 -8.21 -9.02
C ALA A 78 -11.64 -8.62 -7.59
N ASP A 79 -11.35 -9.86 -7.22
CA ASP A 79 -11.45 -10.33 -5.84
C ASP A 79 -10.10 -10.12 -5.13
N PHE A 80 -9.95 -8.96 -4.50
CA PHE A 80 -8.73 -8.54 -3.79
C PHE A 80 -8.88 -8.61 -2.26
N TYR A 81 -9.95 -9.24 -1.77
CA TYR A 81 -10.17 -9.42 -0.35
C TYR A 81 -9.40 -10.64 0.18
N LEU A 82 -9.08 -10.60 1.47
CA LEU A 82 -8.55 -11.78 2.15
C LEU A 82 -9.64 -12.87 2.18
N ASN A 83 -9.23 -14.12 1.96
CA ASN A 83 -10.12 -15.24 2.15
C ASN A 83 -10.44 -15.45 3.64
N GLY A 84 -11.43 -16.31 3.93
CA GLY A 84 -11.90 -16.51 5.30
C GLY A 84 -10.82 -16.98 6.29
N GLN A 85 -9.87 -17.78 5.83
CA GLN A 85 -8.76 -18.27 6.65
C GLN A 85 -7.72 -17.17 6.89
N GLU A 86 -7.30 -16.46 5.85
CA GLU A 86 -6.35 -15.35 5.96
C GLU A 86 -6.88 -14.24 6.88
N LEU A 87 -8.17 -13.91 6.75
CA LEU A 87 -8.81 -12.93 7.61
C LEU A 87 -8.85 -13.37 9.08
N LEU A 88 -9.09 -14.67 9.33
CA LEU A 88 -9.10 -15.23 10.67
C LEU A 88 -7.70 -15.20 11.30
N GLU A 89 -6.68 -15.59 10.55
CA GLU A 89 -5.28 -15.55 10.98
C GLU A 89 -4.83 -14.12 11.32
N LEU A 90 -5.20 -13.14 10.48
CA LEU A 90 -4.92 -11.73 10.73
C LEU A 90 -5.60 -11.22 12.01
N LYS A 91 -6.89 -11.54 12.20
CA LYS A 91 -7.64 -11.17 13.41
C LYS A 91 -7.03 -11.80 14.65
N LEU A 92 -6.66 -13.08 14.58
CA LEU A 92 -6.01 -13.77 15.68
C LEU A 92 -4.67 -13.11 16.04
N ASN A 93 -3.86 -12.74 15.04
CA ASN A 93 -2.61 -12.02 15.25
C ASN A 93 -2.85 -10.69 15.99
N TRP A 94 -3.85 -9.90 15.59
CA TRP A 94 -4.18 -8.65 16.27
C TRP A 94 -4.59 -8.87 17.73
N VAL A 95 -5.43 -9.87 17.98
CA VAL A 95 -5.85 -10.22 19.35
C VAL A 95 -4.65 -10.62 20.21
N LYS A 96 -3.73 -11.44 19.69
CA LYS A 96 -2.50 -11.85 20.40
C LYS A 96 -1.62 -10.65 20.78
N ARG A 97 -1.55 -9.63 19.92
CA ARG A 97 -0.77 -8.41 20.19
C ARG A 97 -1.38 -7.53 21.29
N ILE A 98 -2.69 -7.63 21.52
CA ILE A 98 -3.41 -6.85 22.52
C ILE A 98 -3.43 -7.57 23.87
N LEU A 99 -3.61 -8.89 23.86
CA LEU A 99 -3.74 -9.68 25.09
C LEU A 99 -2.38 -9.89 25.78
N LYS A 100 -2.32 -9.58 27.08
CA LYS A 100 -1.18 -9.93 27.92
C LYS A 100 -1.08 -11.45 28.04
N ARG A 101 0.13 -11.99 27.83
CA ARG A 101 0.42 -13.44 27.93
C ARG A 101 -0.46 -14.30 27.00
N ALA A 102 -0.72 -13.82 25.79
CA ALA A 102 -1.50 -14.54 24.78
C ALA A 102 -0.98 -15.97 24.56
N ASP A 103 0.34 -16.19 24.62
CA ASP A 103 0.97 -17.51 24.45
C ASP A 103 0.51 -18.52 25.52
N LEU A 104 0.33 -18.08 26.77
CA LEU A 104 -0.16 -18.96 27.84
C LEU A 104 -1.61 -19.37 27.62
N LEU A 105 -2.45 -18.44 27.16
CA LEU A 105 -3.85 -18.73 26.83
C LEU A 105 -3.95 -19.72 25.66
N GLU A 106 -3.11 -19.55 24.65
CA GLU A 106 -3.03 -20.45 23.51
C GLU A 106 -2.56 -21.85 23.93
N SER A 107 -1.51 -21.93 24.77
CA SER A 107 -1.02 -23.21 25.30
C SER A 107 -2.08 -23.92 26.16
N THR A 108 -2.85 -23.18 26.97
CA THR A 108 -3.93 -23.74 27.80
C THR A 108 -5.07 -24.27 26.94
N PHE A 109 -5.48 -23.52 25.91
CA PHE A 109 -6.52 -23.93 24.98
C PHE A 109 -6.12 -25.20 24.20
N ASN A 110 -4.89 -25.24 23.67
CA ASN A 110 -4.40 -26.38 22.91
C ASN A 110 -4.25 -27.63 23.80
N ASN A 111 -3.80 -27.47 25.04
CA ASN A 111 -3.70 -28.58 26.01
C ASN A 111 -5.08 -29.11 26.44
N SER A 112 -6.13 -28.28 26.44
CA SER A 112 -7.50 -28.71 26.77
C SER A 112 -8.23 -29.48 25.66
N LYS A 113 -7.64 -29.52 24.45
CA LYS A 113 -8.17 -30.23 23.28
C LYS A 113 -7.54 -31.61 23.04
N ASN A 114 -6.51 -31.97 23.83
CA ASN A 114 -5.93 -33.32 23.88
C ASN A 114 -6.52 -34.10 25.07
#